data_AF-A0A850A667-F1
#
_entry.id   AF-A0A850A667-F1
#
_cell.length_a   1.000
_cell.length_b   1.000
_cell.length_c   1.000
_cell.angle_alpha   90.00
_cell.angle_beta   90.00
_cell.angle_gamma   90.00
#
_symmetry.space_group_name_H-M   'P 1'
#
loop_
_entity.id
_entity.type
_entity.pdbx_description
1 polymer ?
#
loop_
_entity_poly.entity_id
_entity_poly.type
_entity_poly.pdbx_seq_one_letter_code
_entity_poly.pdbx_strand_id
1 'polypeptide(L)'
;ATGAPSASPLAPTTPLPAFVLTTANLRSGPGLTYPIVAAIAAGQQVLPLARNQAGDWIQLDMAGEGQVWIAAFLLDLPVGLDLPLAANIPPPPALPGDMVQFSQSTIQLPTYPREPFTTPAYDPTYAWEMQRFDRAAFTAANPQPQPQSYRLFVLENRWLKLTFLPQWGGRVYQMIFKPTGSNELYQNRVIKPSPWGPEQQGLGWAAVGGIEWGYPVPEHGYAWGEAWSHITQPRPPAYGLILFDRGQERVHAAVEVGMQPDSAAFTLDILLENPTAAALPVSFWLNAMLAPGPANSVGPELRFLYPMSQARVHSTGESDLPGADGIFAWPRHQGREVDRLGTWQRWLGFFAHPQAQADWAAVYDTAADEGVVRIFPRQAAPGLKGFGFGFSDAIPADLYTDDGSRYVEMHGGLTPTFAEALTLAPGGMRTWRETWYPVAGIGGITQADARGAAHLTRAEAGWRLQLFSVTSLSGELQVSGPAGELLRRSVSLDPARPLDLLLPASEGPLSFELRPASGPAWRMTGLG
;
A
#
# COMPACT_ATOMS: atom_id res chain seq x y z
N ALA A 1 64.41 24.98 -10.69
CA ALA A 1 63.76 23.70 -10.39
C ALA A 1 64.41 23.11 -9.13
N THR A 2 63.69 23.08 -8.03
CA THR A 2 64.04 22.34 -6.80
C THR A 2 62.73 21.94 -6.14
N GLY A 3 62.63 20.65 -5.80
CA GLY A 3 61.39 19.88 -5.70
C GLY A 3 60.50 20.18 -4.50
N ALA A 4 59.21 19.88 -4.70
CA ALA A 4 58.18 19.91 -3.68
C ALA A 4 58.39 18.82 -2.61
N PRO A 5 58.00 19.05 -1.35
CA PRO A 5 58.13 18.05 -0.30
C PRO A 5 57.06 16.96 -0.47
N SER A 6 57.53 15.72 -0.40
CA SER A 6 56.72 14.50 -0.39
C SER A 6 55.94 14.42 0.92
N ALA A 7 54.62 14.25 0.85
CA ALA A 7 53.79 14.00 2.02
C ALA A 7 54.13 12.64 2.63
N SER A 8 54.40 12.61 3.94
CA SER A 8 54.55 11.39 4.72
C SER A 8 53.20 10.66 4.84
N PRO A 9 53.18 9.31 4.80
CA PRO A 9 51.96 8.56 5.06
C PRO A 9 51.59 8.69 6.55
N LEU A 10 50.30 9.00 6.81
CA LEU A 10 49.70 8.97 8.15
C LEU A 10 49.91 7.59 8.78
N ALA A 11 50.38 7.57 10.02
CA ALA A 11 50.52 6.35 10.82
C ALA A 11 49.15 5.67 11.00
N PRO A 12 49.08 4.32 11.05
CA PRO A 12 47.85 3.63 11.40
C PRO A 12 47.47 3.99 12.83
N THR A 13 46.30 4.59 13.02
CA THR A 13 45.69 4.85 14.32
C THR A 13 45.45 3.53 15.02
N THR A 14 46.09 3.31 16.17
CA THR A 14 45.77 2.18 17.06
C THR A 14 44.27 2.24 17.38
N PRO A 15 43.50 1.17 17.12
CA PRO A 15 42.05 1.20 17.36
C PRO A 15 41.78 1.41 18.86
N LEU A 16 40.94 2.40 19.18
CA LEU A 16 40.57 2.74 20.55
C LEU A 16 39.46 1.78 21.04
N PRO A 17 39.55 1.24 22.26
CA PRO A 17 38.52 0.36 22.79
C PRO A 17 37.22 1.11 23.10
N ALA A 18 36.10 0.41 23.00
CA ALA A 18 34.76 0.86 23.37
C ALA A 18 34.12 -0.12 24.37
N PHE A 19 33.03 0.29 25.03
CA PHE A 19 32.34 -0.55 26.01
C PHE A 19 30.88 -0.80 25.62
N VAL A 20 30.40 -2.02 25.86
CA VAL A 20 29.00 -2.38 25.63
C VAL A 20 28.12 -1.81 26.74
N LEU A 21 27.13 -0.98 26.39
CA LEU A 21 26.25 -0.31 27.36
C LEU A 21 25.24 -1.26 28.03
N THR A 22 24.74 -2.24 27.28
CA THR A 22 23.77 -3.25 27.75
C THR A 22 23.99 -4.56 27.01
N THR A 23 23.60 -5.69 27.61
CA THR A 23 23.67 -7.00 26.96
C THR A 23 23.00 -6.94 25.60
N ALA A 24 23.72 -7.35 24.56
CA ALA A 24 23.37 -7.10 23.17
C ALA A 24 23.62 -8.32 22.29
N ASN A 25 22.89 -8.39 21.19
CA ASN A 25 23.10 -9.39 20.15
C ASN A 25 24.16 -8.89 19.16
N LEU A 26 25.11 -9.76 18.82
CA LEU A 26 26.09 -9.58 17.77
C LEU A 26 25.60 -10.28 16.50
N ARG A 27 25.73 -9.61 15.35
CA ARG A 27 25.17 -10.08 14.08
C ARG A 27 26.23 -10.30 13.02
N SER A 28 25.91 -11.11 12.00
CA SER A 28 26.81 -11.36 10.87
C SER A 28 26.94 -10.18 9.89
N GLY A 29 26.15 -9.12 10.05
CA GLY A 29 26.22 -7.90 9.24
C GLY A 29 25.41 -6.73 9.82
N PRO A 30 25.50 -5.54 9.20
CA PRO A 30 24.90 -4.31 9.70
C PRO A 30 23.39 -4.26 9.40
N GLY A 31 22.57 -4.73 10.34
CA GLY A 31 21.12 -4.63 10.24
C GLY A 31 20.39 -5.72 11.02
N LEU A 32 19.11 -5.49 11.31
CA LEU A 32 18.29 -6.45 12.06
C LEU A 32 17.94 -7.73 11.27
N THR A 33 18.15 -7.72 9.95
CA THR A 33 17.92 -8.86 9.03
C THR A 33 19.06 -9.87 9.02
N TYR A 34 20.26 -9.51 9.53
CA TYR A 34 21.39 -10.43 9.64
C TYR A 34 21.22 -11.33 10.88
N PRO A 35 21.45 -12.66 10.80
CA PRO A 35 21.41 -13.57 11.93
C PRO A 35 22.24 -13.09 13.11
N ILE A 36 21.72 -13.38 14.30
CA ILE A 36 22.47 -13.27 15.54
C ILE A 36 23.47 -14.43 15.55
N VAL A 37 24.75 -14.11 15.61
CA VAL A 37 25.84 -15.11 15.64
C VAL A 37 26.39 -15.30 17.05
N ALA A 38 26.30 -14.27 17.88
CA ALA A 38 26.72 -14.31 19.27
C ALA A 38 25.93 -13.29 20.11
N ALA A 39 26.12 -13.33 21.43
CA ALA A 39 25.67 -12.29 22.34
C ALA A 39 26.87 -11.75 23.12
N ILE A 40 26.78 -10.51 23.58
CA ILE A 40 27.83 -9.84 24.35
C ILE A 40 27.24 -9.18 25.60
N ALA A 41 27.93 -9.31 26.73
CA ALA A 41 27.44 -8.82 28.02
C ALA A 41 27.66 -7.31 28.18
N ALA A 42 26.78 -6.66 28.96
CA ALA A 42 26.98 -5.28 29.39
C ALA A 42 28.33 -5.10 30.11
N GLY A 43 29.01 -3.98 29.86
CA GLY A 43 30.31 -3.63 30.43
C GLY A 43 31.51 -4.30 29.76
N GLN A 44 31.31 -5.18 28.77
CA GLN A 44 32.42 -5.82 28.06
C GLN A 44 33.14 -4.82 27.15
N GLN A 45 34.47 -4.88 27.16
CA GLN A 45 35.33 -4.09 26.28
C GLN A 45 35.37 -4.73 24.88
N VAL A 46 35.22 -3.91 23.84
CA VAL A 46 35.26 -4.31 22.43
C VAL A 46 36.19 -3.41 21.63
N LEU A 47 36.57 -3.87 20.44
CA LEU A 47 37.40 -3.13 19.51
C LEU A 47 36.62 -2.78 18.24
N PRO A 48 36.17 -1.52 18.08
CA PRO A 48 35.56 -1.04 16.83
C PRO A 48 36.58 -1.02 15.69
N LEU A 49 36.19 -1.56 14.53
CA LEU A 49 37.03 -1.66 13.34
C LEU A 49 36.57 -0.73 12.21
N ALA A 50 35.27 -0.71 11.94
CA ALA A 50 34.66 -0.01 10.82
C ALA A 50 33.18 0.28 11.09
N ARG A 51 32.53 1.02 10.20
CA ARG A 51 31.09 1.32 10.24
C ARG A 51 30.41 1.06 8.90
N ASN A 52 29.09 0.91 8.91
CA ASN A 52 28.31 0.94 7.69
C ASN A 52 28.16 2.39 7.16
N GLN A 53 27.53 2.54 5.99
CA GLN A 53 27.38 3.84 5.34
C GLN A 53 26.65 4.88 6.20
N ALA A 54 25.58 4.46 6.90
CA ALA A 54 24.79 5.33 7.76
C ALA A 54 25.42 5.59 9.14
N GLY A 55 26.41 4.78 9.56
CA GLY A 55 27.08 4.91 10.85
C GLY A 55 26.28 4.40 12.06
N ASP A 56 25.12 3.79 11.83
CA ASP A 56 24.25 3.23 12.88
C ASP A 56 24.62 1.80 13.28
N TRP A 57 25.55 1.16 12.54
CA TRP A 57 26.12 -0.15 12.87
C TRP A 57 27.65 -0.12 12.85
N ILE A 58 28.25 -0.76 13.86
CA ILE A 58 29.69 -0.82 14.08
C ILE A 58 30.17 -2.27 13.91
N GLN A 59 31.23 -2.45 13.13
CA GLN A 59 31.91 -3.73 12.96
C GLN A 59 32.95 -3.89 14.08
N LEU A 60 32.93 -5.03 14.75
CA LEU A 60 33.83 -5.40 15.84
C LEU A 60 34.69 -6.59 15.45
N ASP A 61 35.90 -6.67 16.02
CA ASP A 61 36.67 -7.92 16.05
C ASP A 61 36.35 -8.70 17.32
N MET A 62 35.93 -9.96 17.20
CA MET A 62 35.67 -10.84 18.33
C MET A 62 36.48 -12.12 18.23
N ALA A 63 37.29 -12.38 19.27
CA ALA A 63 38.13 -13.57 19.35
C ALA A 63 37.28 -14.85 19.26
N GLY A 64 37.51 -15.65 18.22
CA GLY A 64 36.80 -16.93 17.97
C GLY A 64 35.59 -16.85 17.05
N GLU A 65 34.98 -15.66 16.87
CA GLU A 65 33.78 -15.43 16.03
C GLU A 65 34.10 -14.64 14.75
N GLY A 66 35.27 -13.99 14.68
CA GLY A 66 35.66 -13.14 13.56
C GLY A 66 35.00 -11.76 13.61
N GLN A 67 34.77 -11.17 12.43
CA GLN A 67 34.17 -9.84 12.30
C GLN A 67 32.65 -9.91 12.47
N VAL A 68 32.13 -9.19 13.46
CA VAL A 68 30.70 -9.16 13.80
C VAL A 68 30.18 -7.73 13.90
N TRP A 69 28.86 -7.56 13.98
CA TRP A 69 28.22 -6.24 13.96
C TRP A 69 27.32 -6.00 15.16
N ILE A 70 27.31 -4.77 15.66
CA ILE A 70 26.45 -4.30 16.74
C ILE A 70 25.89 -2.91 16.40
N ALA A 71 24.70 -2.58 16.89
CA ALA A 71 24.13 -1.26 16.70
C ALA A 71 24.95 -0.22 17.49
N ALA A 72 25.26 0.92 16.85
CA ALA A 72 26.14 1.94 17.41
C ALA A 72 25.64 2.49 18.75
N PHE A 73 24.32 2.62 18.92
CA PHE A 73 23.70 3.11 20.16
C PHE A 73 23.86 2.17 21.36
N LEU A 74 24.34 0.94 21.16
CA LEU A 74 24.63 -0.03 22.21
C LEU A 74 26.08 0.03 22.70
N LEU A 75 26.90 0.91 22.12
CA LEU A 75 28.30 1.12 22.48
C LEU A 75 28.52 2.50 23.08
N ASP A 76 29.35 2.55 24.12
CA ASP A 76 30.01 3.76 24.58
C ASP A 76 31.29 3.94 23.74
N LEU A 77 31.17 4.73 22.66
CA LEU A 77 32.27 5.00 21.73
C LEU A 77 33.07 6.23 22.19
N PRO A 78 34.42 6.20 22.09
CA PRO A 78 35.25 7.37 22.36
C PRO A 78 34.83 8.60 21.54
N VAL A 79 34.80 9.75 22.19
CA VAL A 79 34.48 11.03 21.54
C VAL A 79 35.50 11.31 20.43
N GLY A 80 35.01 11.57 19.21
CA GLY A 80 35.86 11.88 18.05
C GLY A 80 36.44 10.65 17.35
N LEU A 81 36.00 9.43 17.67
CA LEU A 81 36.37 8.22 16.94
C LEU A 81 35.81 8.28 15.51
N ASP A 82 36.71 8.33 14.51
CA ASP A 82 36.35 8.21 13.10
C ASP A 82 36.67 6.79 12.61
N LEU A 83 35.63 6.04 12.26
CA LEU A 83 35.75 4.68 11.75
C LEU A 83 35.63 4.67 10.23
N PRO A 84 36.49 3.93 9.51
CA PRO A 84 36.37 3.77 8.07
C PRO A 84 35.08 3.03 7.71
N LEU A 85 34.61 3.22 6.48
CA LEU A 85 33.54 2.40 5.92
C LEU A 85 34.02 0.95 5.77
N ALA A 86 33.20 -0.02 6.18
CA ALA A 86 33.53 -1.43 6.03
C ALA A 86 33.59 -1.81 4.54
N ALA A 87 34.74 -2.34 4.11
CA ALA A 87 34.99 -2.68 2.70
C ALA A 87 34.25 -3.95 2.25
N ASN A 88 33.98 -4.88 3.17
CA ASN A 88 33.39 -6.19 2.90
C ASN A 88 32.20 -6.44 3.83
N ILE A 89 31.07 -5.80 3.54
CA ILE A 89 29.79 -6.10 4.19
C ILE A 89 29.19 -7.31 3.48
N PRO A 90 28.91 -8.44 4.16
CA PRO A 90 28.16 -9.53 3.53
C PRO A 90 26.83 -8.98 3.02
N PRO A 91 26.37 -9.35 1.82
CA PRO A 91 25.02 -8.98 1.41
C PRO A 91 24.03 -9.44 2.51
N PRO A 92 22.96 -8.67 2.79
CA PRO A 92 21.96 -9.08 3.75
C PRO A 92 21.58 -10.53 3.47
N PRO A 93 21.64 -11.42 4.47
CA PRO A 93 21.12 -12.76 4.37
C PRO A 93 19.74 -12.62 3.78
N ALA A 94 19.49 -13.37 2.71
CA ALA A 94 18.13 -13.54 2.29
C ALA A 94 17.36 -13.96 3.56
N LEU A 95 16.38 -13.16 3.98
CA LEU A 95 15.19 -13.72 4.63
C LEU A 95 14.91 -15.01 3.88
N PRO A 96 14.64 -16.17 4.52
CA PRO A 96 14.41 -17.41 3.78
C PRO A 96 13.49 -17.08 2.61
N GLY A 97 14.07 -17.00 1.40
CA GLY A 97 13.52 -16.18 0.30
C GLY A 97 12.19 -16.73 -0.22
N ASP A 98 11.83 -17.87 0.33
CA ASP A 98 10.79 -18.75 -0.09
C ASP A 98 9.68 -18.82 0.96
N MET A 99 9.61 -17.99 2.02
CA MET A 99 8.47 -18.05 2.96
C MET A 99 7.89 -16.70 3.37
N VAL A 100 6.58 -16.68 3.59
CA VAL A 100 5.85 -15.58 4.21
C VAL A 100 5.90 -15.73 5.73
N GLN A 101 6.25 -14.64 6.42
CA GLN A 101 6.32 -14.57 7.87
C GLN A 101 5.10 -13.84 8.44
N PHE A 102 4.60 -14.33 9.56
CA PHE A 102 3.63 -13.64 10.39
C PHE A 102 4.29 -13.21 11.70
N SER A 103 4.06 -11.96 12.10
CA SER A 103 4.47 -11.46 13.41
C SER A 103 3.45 -10.46 13.96
N GLN A 104 3.60 -10.12 15.22
CA GLN A 104 2.84 -9.04 15.85
C GLN A 104 3.79 -7.93 16.24
N SER A 105 3.32 -6.69 16.14
CA SER A 105 4.04 -5.52 16.62
C SER A 105 3.07 -4.52 17.24
N THR A 106 3.56 -3.36 17.65
CA THR A 106 2.73 -2.27 18.18
C THR A 106 3.12 -0.98 17.47
N ILE A 107 2.13 -0.13 17.23
CA ILE A 107 2.33 1.25 16.78
C ILE A 107 1.71 2.20 17.82
N GLN A 108 2.37 3.32 18.05
CA GLN A 108 1.79 4.42 18.82
C GLN A 108 1.28 5.48 17.86
N LEU A 109 0.01 5.85 18.00
CA LEU A 109 -0.61 6.92 17.25
C LEU A 109 -1.22 7.93 18.22
N PRO A 110 -1.06 9.24 18.00
CA PRO A 110 -1.95 10.23 18.58
C PRO A 110 -3.41 9.91 18.21
N THR A 111 -4.28 9.87 19.22
CA THR A 111 -5.71 9.56 19.04
C THR A 111 -6.55 10.58 19.79
N TYR A 112 -7.48 11.20 19.08
CA TYR A 112 -8.46 12.11 19.70
C TYR A 112 -9.47 11.31 20.53
N PRO A 113 -9.80 11.77 21.77
CA PRO A 113 -10.75 11.08 22.62
C PRO A 113 -12.15 11.17 22.03
N ARG A 114 -12.74 10.03 21.67
CA ARG A 114 -14.09 9.93 21.12
C ARG A 114 -15.13 9.52 22.15
N GLU A 115 -14.77 8.63 23.06
CA GLU A 115 -15.69 8.00 24.03
C GLU A 115 -16.53 9.00 24.83
N PRO A 116 -15.99 10.15 25.31
CA PRO A 116 -16.80 11.15 26.03
C PRO A 116 -17.85 11.85 25.17
N PHE A 117 -17.72 11.75 23.85
CA PHE A 117 -18.56 12.42 22.85
C PHE A 117 -19.37 11.39 22.05
N THR A 118 -19.63 10.22 22.63
CA THR A 118 -20.46 9.21 22.01
C THR A 118 -21.60 8.79 22.90
N THR A 119 -22.73 8.46 22.29
CA THR A 119 -23.88 7.83 22.95
C THR A 119 -24.22 6.51 22.28
N PRO A 120 -24.64 5.47 23.02
CA PRO A 120 -25.12 4.23 22.42
C PRO A 120 -26.25 4.49 21.42
N ALA A 121 -26.18 3.80 20.29
CA ALA A 121 -27.22 3.77 19.26
C ALA A 121 -27.36 2.35 18.72
N TYR A 122 -28.49 2.07 18.06
CA TYR A 122 -28.80 0.74 17.57
C TYR A 122 -29.55 0.83 16.24
N ASP A 123 -29.10 0.05 15.25
CA ASP A 123 -29.81 -0.13 13.99
C ASP A 123 -30.57 -1.47 14.01
N PRO A 124 -31.92 -1.46 14.11
CA PRO A 124 -32.72 -2.67 14.20
C PRO A 124 -32.77 -3.48 12.90
N THR A 125 -32.37 -2.91 11.76
CA THR A 125 -32.29 -3.63 10.48
C THR A 125 -31.21 -4.70 10.55
N TYR A 126 -30.03 -4.29 11.01
CA TYR A 126 -28.83 -5.11 11.07
C TYR A 126 -28.58 -5.74 12.44
N ALA A 127 -29.42 -5.40 13.42
CA ALA A 127 -29.18 -5.70 14.83
C ALA A 127 -27.80 -5.22 15.30
N TRP A 128 -27.43 -4.02 14.86
CA TRP A 128 -26.08 -3.48 15.00
C TRP A 128 -26.02 -2.46 16.13
N GLU A 129 -25.27 -2.76 17.18
CA GLU A 129 -24.94 -1.81 18.25
C GLU A 129 -23.81 -0.89 17.80
N MET A 130 -23.99 0.41 17.94
CA MET A 130 -22.98 1.40 17.52
C MET A 130 -22.87 2.55 18.51
N GLN A 131 -21.79 3.32 18.37
CA GLN A 131 -21.58 4.56 19.12
C GLN A 131 -21.87 5.74 18.20
N ARG A 132 -22.93 6.49 18.50
CA ARG A 132 -23.28 7.71 17.79
C ARG A 132 -22.43 8.87 18.31
N PHE A 133 -21.64 9.47 17.45
CA PHE A 133 -20.73 10.56 17.75
C PHE A 133 -21.46 11.91 17.78
N ASP A 134 -21.25 12.68 18.85
CA ASP A 134 -21.67 14.07 18.97
C ASP A 134 -20.54 14.99 18.50
N ARG A 135 -20.55 15.24 17.19
CA ARG A 135 -19.57 16.13 16.57
C ARG A 135 -19.63 17.56 17.13
N ALA A 136 -20.83 18.07 17.42
CA ALA A 136 -20.98 19.44 17.90
C ALA A 136 -20.32 19.61 19.28
N ALA A 137 -20.56 18.67 20.19
CA ALA A 137 -19.92 18.64 21.50
C ALA A 137 -18.39 18.46 21.39
N PHE A 138 -17.92 17.56 20.51
CA PHE A 138 -16.48 17.35 20.28
C PHE A 138 -15.80 18.63 19.78
N THR A 139 -16.38 19.30 18.78
CA THR A 139 -15.83 20.55 18.24
C THR A 139 -15.85 21.66 19.28
N ALA A 140 -16.92 21.79 20.07
CA ALA A 140 -17.01 22.78 21.14
C ALA A 140 -15.98 22.55 22.26
N ALA A 141 -15.67 21.29 22.57
CA ALA A 141 -14.69 20.93 23.59
C ALA A 141 -13.23 21.04 23.11
N ASN A 142 -12.99 20.96 21.79
CA ASN A 142 -11.68 21.02 21.15
C ASN A 142 -10.59 20.17 21.87
N PRO A 143 -10.85 18.86 22.09
CA PRO A 143 -9.92 18.02 22.83
C PRO A 143 -8.61 17.82 22.06
N GLN A 144 -7.53 17.50 22.76
CA GLN A 144 -6.22 17.21 22.17
C GLN A 144 -6.01 15.69 22.07
N PRO A 145 -5.29 15.20 21.04
CA PRO A 145 -5.01 13.79 20.90
C PRO A 145 -4.02 13.32 21.97
N GLN A 146 -4.11 12.04 22.34
CA GLN A 146 -3.18 11.40 23.27
C GLN A 146 -2.50 10.21 22.60
N PRO A 147 -1.21 9.93 22.89
CA PRO A 147 -0.56 8.73 22.39
C PRO A 147 -1.29 7.48 22.86
N GLN A 148 -1.71 6.64 21.92
CA GLN A 148 -2.32 5.35 22.19
C GLN A 148 -1.58 4.24 21.43
N SER A 149 -1.34 3.14 22.12
CA SER A 149 -0.70 1.95 21.56
C SER A 149 -1.75 1.04 20.91
N TYR A 150 -1.52 0.69 19.65
CA TYR A 150 -2.33 -0.25 18.89
C TYR A 150 -1.51 -1.45 18.46
N ARG A 151 -2.14 -2.63 18.48
CA ARG A 151 -1.52 -3.86 18.03
C ARG A 151 -1.57 -3.90 16.51
N LEU A 152 -0.47 -4.33 15.90
CA LEU A 152 -0.41 -4.64 14.48
C LEU A 152 -0.21 -6.13 14.30
N PHE A 153 -0.89 -6.70 13.30
CA PHE A 153 -0.47 -7.94 12.69
C PHE A 153 0.37 -7.61 11.47
N VAL A 154 1.39 -8.42 11.20
CA VAL A 154 2.34 -8.19 10.11
C VAL A 154 2.46 -9.46 9.29
N LEU A 155 2.24 -9.33 7.97
CA LEU A 155 2.61 -10.34 6.99
C LEU A 155 3.75 -9.80 6.13
N GLU A 156 4.81 -10.58 5.96
CA GLU A 156 6.01 -10.12 5.27
C GLU A 156 6.63 -11.24 4.43
N ASN A 157 6.98 -10.93 3.19
CA ASN A 157 7.63 -11.84 2.25
C ASN A 157 8.85 -11.14 1.62
N ARG A 158 9.37 -11.63 0.49
CA ARG A 158 10.52 -10.99 -0.17
C ARG A 158 10.29 -9.53 -0.60
N TRP A 159 9.08 -9.19 -1.06
CA TRP A 159 8.79 -7.95 -1.78
C TRP A 159 7.90 -6.97 -1.01
N LEU A 160 7.02 -7.47 -0.13
CA LEU A 160 6.04 -6.69 0.59
C LEU A 160 6.14 -6.91 2.10
N LYS A 161 5.80 -5.86 2.84
CA LYS A 161 5.39 -5.96 4.24
C LYS A 161 4.00 -5.33 4.37
N LEU A 162 3.02 -6.14 4.71
CA LEU A 162 1.67 -5.72 5.02
C LEU A 162 1.50 -5.60 6.53
N THR A 163 0.85 -4.54 6.99
CA THR A 163 0.38 -4.44 8.38
C THR A 163 -1.12 -4.35 8.42
N PHE A 164 -1.72 -4.85 9.50
CA PHE A 164 -3.15 -4.83 9.73
C PHE A 164 -3.43 -4.21 11.09
N LEU A 165 -4.53 -3.46 11.20
CA LEU A 165 -4.91 -2.73 12.41
C LEU A 165 -6.26 -3.28 12.95
N PRO A 166 -6.24 -4.36 13.76
CA PRO A 166 -7.45 -5.07 14.17
C PRO A 166 -8.42 -4.18 14.94
N GLN A 167 -7.91 -3.28 15.79
CA GLN A 167 -8.72 -2.37 16.59
C GLN A 167 -9.49 -1.32 15.78
N TRP A 168 -9.21 -1.16 14.48
CA TRP A 168 -9.84 -0.18 13.61
C TRP A 168 -10.34 -0.83 12.32
N GLY A 169 -11.34 -1.70 12.45
CA GLY A 169 -12.03 -2.34 11.34
C GLY A 169 -11.27 -3.48 10.68
N GLY A 170 -10.20 -4.01 11.31
CA GLY A 170 -9.39 -5.07 10.70
C GLY A 170 -8.78 -4.68 9.36
N ARG A 171 -8.54 -3.38 9.13
CA ARG A 171 -8.07 -2.84 7.86
C ARG A 171 -6.66 -3.33 7.52
N VAL A 172 -6.36 -3.43 6.22
CA VAL A 172 -4.96 -3.44 5.76
C VAL A 172 -4.45 -2.03 5.99
N TYR A 173 -3.52 -1.84 6.92
CA TYR A 173 -3.11 -0.52 7.38
C TYR A 173 -1.93 0.05 6.59
N GLN A 174 -0.95 -0.79 6.25
CA GLN A 174 0.18 -0.40 5.40
C GLN A 174 0.45 -1.48 4.36
N MET A 175 0.90 -1.04 3.19
CA MET A 175 1.50 -1.87 2.15
C MET A 175 2.88 -1.28 1.85
N ILE A 176 3.90 -1.81 2.50
CA ILE A 176 5.28 -1.37 2.27
C ILE A 176 5.84 -2.16 1.11
N PHE A 177 6.16 -1.47 0.02
CA PHE A 177 6.88 -2.05 -1.10
C PHE A 177 8.39 -1.99 -0.82
N LYS A 178 8.99 -3.12 -0.49
CA LYS A 178 10.38 -3.18 0.00
C LYS A 178 11.42 -2.64 -0.97
N PRO A 179 11.29 -2.82 -2.31
CA PRO A 179 12.23 -2.26 -3.27
C PRO A 179 12.36 -0.73 -3.22
N THR A 180 11.27 0.00 -3.01
CA THR A 180 11.28 1.47 -2.89
C THR A 180 11.38 1.93 -1.43
N GLY A 181 10.93 1.09 -0.49
CA GLY A 181 10.83 1.41 0.94
C GLY A 181 9.59 2.23 1.29
N SER A 182 8.77 2.59 0.30
CA SER A 182 7.56 3.41 0.45
C SER A 182 6.41 2.60 1.02
N ASN A 183 5.54 3.26 1.79
CA ASN A 183 4.19 2.76 2.06
C ASN A 183 3.25 3.31 1.00
N GLU A 184 2.55 2.41 0.33
CA GLU A 184 1.79 2.73 -0.88
C GLU A 184 0.33 3.08 -0.59
N LEU A 185 -0.12 2.72 0.61
CA LEU A 185 -1.37 3.18 1.19
C LEU A 185 -1.12 4.48 1.96
N TYR A 186 -2.14 5.33 2.04
CA TYR A 186 -2.10 6.45 2.97
C TYR A 186 -2.15 5.94 4.41
N GLN A 187 -1.26 6.45 5.25
CA GLN A 187 -1.27 6.22 6.69
C GLN A 187 -1.49 7.55 7.40
N ASN A 188 -2.64 7.73 8.02
CA ASN A 188 -2.85 8.92 8.83
C ASN A 188 -2.00 8.84 10.10
N ARG A 189 -1.26 9.91 10.38
CA ARG A 189 -0.41 10.00 11.57
C ARG A 189 -1.20 10.26 12.85
N VAL A 190 -2.51 10.49 12.73
CA VAL A 190 -3.43 10.71 13.86
C VAL A 190 -4.76 10.00 13.61
N ILE A 191 -5.39 9.52 14.68
CA ILE A 191 -6.77 9.05 14.63
C ILE A 191 -7.69 10.20 15.05
N LYS A 192 -8.30 10.83 14.05
CA LYS A 192 -9.10 12.06 14.20
C LYS A 192 -10.51 11.88 13.63
N PRO A 193 -11.58 12.14 14.42
CA PRO A 193 -12.94 12.17 13.91
C PRO A 193 -13.15 13.26 12.86
N SER A 194 -13.61 12.86 11.69
CA SER A 194 -13.88 13.76 10.57
C SER A 194 -15.35 14.24 10.55
N PRO A 195 -15.73 15.20 9.68
CA PRO A 195 -17.13 15.54 9.43
C PRO A 195 -17.86 14.52 8.54
N TRP A 196 -17.28 13.37 8.21
CA TRP A 196 -17.87 12.37 7.31
C TRP A 196 -18.21 11.06 8.03
N GLY A 197 -18.80 10.13 7.30
CA GLY A 197 -19.25 8.82 7.78
C GLY A 197 -20.76 8.68 7.79
N PRO A 198 -21.29 7.52 8.23
CA PRO A 198 -22.73 7.30 8.28
C PRO A 198 -23.43 8.25 9.26
N GLU A 199 -24.53 8.84 8.82
CA GLU A 199 -25.33 9.76 9.65
C GLU A 199 -25.88 9.07 10.91
N GLN A 200 -26.17 7.77 10.82
CA GLN A 200 -26.66 6.96 11.94
C GLN A 200 -25.62 6.85 13.06
N GLN A 201 -24.33 6.89 12.72
CA GLN A 201 -23.22 6.99 13.67
C GLN A 201 -22.89 8.44 14.06
N GLY A 202 -23.66 9.43 13.60
CA GLY A 202 -23.42 10.83 13.93
C GLY A 202 -22.21 11.43 13.20
N LEU A 203 -21.85 10.85 12.05
CA LEU A 203 -20.59 11.16 11.34
C LEU A 203 -19.39 10.73 12.21
N GLY A 204 -18.25 11.42 12.12
CA GLY A 204 -17.09 11.11 12.96
C GLY A 204 -16.28 9.91 12.48
N TRP A 205 -16.50 9.44 11.24
CA TRP A 205 -15.58 8.52 10.58
C TRP A 205 -14.16 9.06 10.65
N ALA A 206 -13.19 8.21 10.98
CA ALA A 206 -11.79 8.60 11.01
C ALA A 206 -11.11 8.10 9.75
N ALA A 207 -10.46 9.01 9.02
CA ALA A 207 -9.60 8.67 7.88
C ALA A 207 -8.30 8.04 8.38
N VAL A 208 -8.36 6.86 9.02
CA VAL A 208 -7.19 6.19 9.61
C VAL A 208 -6.16 5.81 8.52
N GLY A 209 -6.59 5.68 7.27
CA GLY A 209 -5.77 5.22 6.17
C GLY A 209 -6.00 3.74 5.85
N GLY A 210 -5.20 3.22 4.94
CA GLY A 210 -5.22 1.81 4.56
C GLY A 210 -6.39 1.42 3.63
N ILE A 211 -6.72 0.13 3.63
CA ILE A 211 -7.88 -0.47 2.95
C ILE A 211 -8.90 -0.90 4.00
N GLU A 212 -10.07 -0.27 4.01
CA GLU A 212 -11.17 -0.56 4.93
C GLU A 212 -12.37 -1.23 4.24
N TRP A 213 -13.30 -1.74 5.06
CA TRP A 213 -14.48 -2.50 4.64
C TRP A 213 -15.75 -1.76 5.04
N GLY A 214 -16.40 -1.10 4.08
CA GLY A 214 -17.63 -0.33 4.26
C GLY A 214 -18.88 -1.18 4.04
N TYR A 215 -19.51 -1.60 5.13
CA TYR A 215 -20.80 -2.31 5.20
C TYR A 215 -21.41 -2.09 6.59
N PRO A 216 -22.72 -2.37 6.80
CA PRO A 216 -23.71 -2.85 5.84
C PRO A 216 -24.43 -1.72 5.09
N VAL A 217 -24.05 -0.46 5.32
CA VAL A 217 -24.60 0.73 4.65
C VAL A 217 -23.54 1.37 3.73
N PRO A 218 -23.94 2.21 2.76
CA PRO A 218 -23.01 3.00 1.97
C PRO A 218 -22.14 3.93 2.82
N GLU A 219 -21.12 4.53 2.19
CA GLU A 219 -20.25 5.55 2.80
C GLU A 219 -19.55 5.10 4.11
N HIS A 220 -18.47 4.32 3.95
CA HIS A 220 -17.62 3.77 5.03
C HIS A 220 -18.28 2.71 5.94
N GLY A 221 -19.60 2.53 5.89
CA GLY A 221 -20.31 1.51 6.65
C GLY A 221 -20.23 1.71 8.16
N TYR A 222 -20.69 0.75 8.96
CA TYR A 222 -20.63 0.84 10.43
C TYR A 222 -19.34 0.25 11.01
N ALA A 223 -18.70 -0.69 10.30
CA ALA A 223 -17.61 -1.51 10.84
C ALA A 223 -16.22 -0.86 10.86
N TRP A 224 -16.03 0.31 10.22
CA TRP A 224 -14.72 0.95 10.03
C TRP A 224 -13.93 1.18 11.33
N GLY A 225 -14.63 1.42 12.44
CA GLY A 225 -14.06 1.76 13.75
C GLY A 225 -14.15 0.64 14.78
N GLU A 226 -14.62 -0.55 14.41
CA GLU A 226 -14.84 -1.66 15.33
C GLU A 226 -13.62 -2.58 15.42
N ALA A 227 -13.44 -3.25 16.56
CA ALA A 227 -12.37 -4.22 16.71
C ALA A 227 -12.73 -5.55 16.01
N TRP A 228 -11.90 -5.94 15.04
CA TRP A 228 -12.04 -7.20 14.32
C TRP A 228 -11.23 -8.33 14.97
N SER A 229 -11.76 -9.54 14.86
CA SER A 229 -11.07 -10.77 15.27
C SER A 229 -10.23 -11.33 14.12
N HIS A 230 -9.40 -12.33 14.41
CA HIS A 230 -8.53 -12.91 13.40
C HIS A 230 -8.29 -14.41 13.58
N ILE A 231 -8.00 -15.08 12.48
CA ILE A 231 -7.50 -16.46 12.43
C ILE A 231 -6.24 -16.47 11.55
N THR A 232 -5.15 -17.01 12.07
CA THR A 232 -3.95 -17.27 11.27
C THR A 232 -4.06 -18.60 10.56
N GLN A 233 -3.69 -18.64 9.27
CA GLN A 233 -3.59 -19.84 8.46
C GLN A 233 -2.17 -19.98 7.87
N PRO A 234 -1.19 -20.46 8.66
CA PRO A 234 0.12 -20.77 8.13
C PRO A 234 0.00 -21.85 7.05
N ARG A 235 0.50 -21.56 5.84
CA ARG A 235 0.54 -22.52 4.73
C ARG A 235 1.92 -22.50 4.06
N PRO A 236 3.02 -22.75 4.80
CA PRO A 236 4.37 -22.57 4.27
C PRO A 236 4.54 -23.27 2.92
N PRO A 237 5.06 -22.58 1.90
CA PRO A 237 5.74 -21.28 1.99
C PRO A 237 4.86 -20.03 2.05
N ALA A 238 3.55 -20.15 1.87
CA ALA A 238 2.59 -19.04 1.90
C ALA A 238 2.02 -18.79 3.31
N TYR A 239 1.23 -17.72 3.45
CA TYR A 239 0.47 -17.46 4.67
C TYR A 239 -0.90 -16.87 4.35
N GLY A 240 -1.91 -17.25 5.14
CA GLY A 240 -3.23 -16.64 5.15
C GLY A 240 -3.52 -15.96 6.50
N LEU A 241 -4.14 -14.80 6.48
CA LEU A 241 -4.67 -14.13 7.67
C LEU A 241 -6.13 -13.78 7.42
N ILE A 242 -7.04 -14.40 8.17
CA ILE A 242 -8.46 -14.04 8.13
C ILE A 242 -8.72 -12.97 9.17
N LEU A 243 -9.31 -11.86 8.75
CA LEU A 243 -9.83 -10.79 9.60
C LEU A 243 -11.34 -10.80 9.46
N PHE A 244 -12.08 -10.76 10.56
CA PHE A 244 -13.54 -10.84 10.53
C PHE A 244 -14.16 -9.99 11.63
N ASP A 245 -15.37 -9.51 11.37
CA ASP A 245 -16.11 -8.72 12.34
C ASP A 245 -16.51 -9.54 13.58
N ARG A 246 -16.97 -8.85 14.63
CA ARG A 246 -17.36 -9.50 15.87
C ARG A 246 -18.72 -8.99 16.32
N GLY A 247 -19.57 -9.92 16.75
CA GLY A 247 -20.83 -9.59 17.43
C GLY A 247 -21.99 -9.21 16.51
N GLN A 248 -21.82 -9.34 15.19
CA GLN A 248 -22.86 -9.04 14.22
C GLN A 248 -23.69 -10.28 13.93
N GLU A 249 -24.99 -10.23 14.29
CA GLU A 249 -25.87 -11.41 14.21
C GLU A 249 -26.57 -11.54 12.85
N ARG A 250 -26.72 -10.44 12.09
CA ARG A 250 -27.52 -10.44 10.85
C ARG A 250 -26.72 -10.30 9.56
N VAL A 251 -25.53 -9.73 9.63
CA VAL A 251 -24.64 -9.58 8.48
C VAL A 251 -23.22 -9.73 8.96
N HIS A 252 -22.46 -10.61 8.32
CA HIS A 252 -21.10 -10.91 8.69
C HIS A 252 -20.17 -10.69 7.51
N ALA A 253 -19.03 -10.06 7.76
CA ALA A 253 -17.94 -9.92 6.81
C ALA A 253 -16.66 -10.58 7.33
N ALA A 254 -15.99 -11.29 6.44
CA ALA A 254 -14.65 -11.84 6.66
C ALA A 254 -13.78 -11.59 5.43
N VAL A 255 -12.50 -11.32 5.66
CA VAL A 255 -11.51 -11.08 4.62
C VAL A 255 -10.31 -11.96 4.91
N GLU A 256 -10.07 -12.94 4.04
CA GLU A 256 -8.81 -13.70 4.04
C GLU A 256 -7.78 -12.97 3.19
N VAL A 257 -6.68 -12.57 3.82
CA VAL A 257 -5.52 -12.01 3.12
C VAL A 257 -4.52 -13.11 2.83
N GLY A 258 -4.29 -13.36 1.55
CA GLY A 258 -3.35 -14.38 1.07
C GLY A 258 -2.05 -13.76 0.55
N MET A 259 -0.91 -14.30 0.99
CA MET A 259 0.41 -13.82 0.56
C MET A 259 1.30 -15.00 0.17
N GLN A 260 2.00 -14.86 -0.96
CA GLN A 260 2.93 -15.84 -1.51
C GLN A 260 4.38 -15.40 -1.25
N PRO A 261 5.37 -16.29 -1.16
CA PRO A 261 6.75 -15.93 -0.79
C PRO A 261 7.48 -15.00 -1.77
N ASP A 262 7.44 -15.31 -3.08
CA ASP A 262 8.12 -14.56 -4.16
C ASP A 262 7.11 -13.75 -5.00
N SER A 263 6.21 -13.02 -4.34
CA SER A 263 5.20 -12.19 -5.01
C SER A 263 5.11 -10.80 -4.37
N ALA A 264 5.25 -9.75 -5.16
CA ALA A 264 4.89 -8.37 -4.83
C ALA A 264 3.37 -8.14 -4.93
N ALA A 265 2.55 -9.14 -4.62
CA ALA A 265 1.10 -9.03 -4.61
C ALA A 265 0.50 -9.82 -3.44
N PHE A 266 -0.68 -9.40 -2.99
CA PHE A 266 -1.51 -10.15 -2.05
C PHE A 266 -2.94 -10.26 -2.58
N THR A 267 -3.67 -11.26 -2.09
CA THR A 267 -5.08 -11.46 -2.40
C THR A 267 -5.96 -11.05 -1.23
N LEU A 268 -7.15 -10.57 -1.55
CA LEU A 268 -8.26 -10.39 -0.63
C LEU A 268 -9.38 -11.33 -1.06
N ASP A 269 -9.60 -12.39 -0.31
CA ASP A 269 -10.73 -13.30 -0.45
C ASP A 269 -11.82 -12.86 0.52
N ILE A 270 -12.86 -12.22 -0.02
CA ILE A 270 -13.88 -11.52 0.78
C ILE A 270 -15.16 -12.35 0.82
N LEU A 271 -15.73 -12.48 2.02
CA LEU A 271 -17.04 -13.05 2.31
C LEU A 271 -17.94 -11.95 2.88
N LEU A 272 -19.16 -11.87 2.35
CA LEU A 272 -20.27 -11.15 2.95
C LEU A 272 -21.47 -12.09 3.02
N GLU A 273 -21.98 -12.34 4.22
CA GLU A 273 -23.07 -13.29 4.44
C GLU A 273 -24.21 -12.73 5.28
N ASN A 274 -25.41 -13.23 5.00
CA ASN A 274 -26.62 -13.04 5.78
C ASN A 274 -26.99 -14.39 6.40
N PRO A 275 -26.61 -14.67 7.66
CA PRO A 275 -26.92 -15.94 8.32
C PRO A 275 -28.39 -16.07 8.75
N THR A 276 -29.21 -15.04 8.55
CA THR A 276 -30.60 -15.02 9.04
C THR A 276 -31.56 -15.77 8.11
N ALA A 277 -32.77 -16.04 8.61
CA ALA A 277 -33.86 -16.62 7.84
C ALA A 277 -34.64 -15.58 6.99
N ALA A 278 -34.25 -14.31 7.00
CA ALA A 278 -34.91 -13.23 6.26
C ALA A 278 -33.96 -12.64 5.21
N ALA A 279 -34.51 -12.08 4.13
CA ALA A 279 -33.70 -11.33 3.17
C ALA A 279 -33.22 -10.02 3.81
N LEU A 280 -31.99 -9.60 3.50
CA LEU A 280 -31.35 -8.44 4.10
C LEU A 280 -30.78 -7.51 3.03
N PRO A 281 -31.20 -6.23 2.95
CA PRO A 281 -30.56 -5.24 2.11
C PRO A 281 -29.21 -4.84 2.72
N VAL A 282 -28.15 -4.91 1.93
CA VAL A 282 -26.78 -4.59 2.35
C VAL A 282 -26.08 -3.77 1.28
N SER A 283 -25.13 -2.95 1.71
CA SER A 283 -24.11 -2.34 0.88
C SER A 283 -22.76 -2.91 1.31
N PHE A 284 -21.89 -3.18 0.34
CA PHE A 284 -20.49 -3.50 0.60
C PHE A 284 -19.61 -2.77 -0.40
N TRP A 285 -18.69 -1.98 0.14
CA TRP A 285 -17.63 -1.33 -0.59
C TRP A 285 -16.33 -1.43 0.19
N LEU A 286 -15.27 -1.91 -0.42
CA LEU A 286 -13.93 -1.68 0.12
C LEU A 286 -13.45 -0.28 -0.29
N ASN A 287 -12.69 0.39 0.56
CA ASN A 287 -12.13 1.72 0.28
C ASN A 287 -10.63 1.71 0.58
N ALA A 288 -9.80 1.86 -0.46
CA ALA A 288 -8.36 2.02 -0.35
C ALA A 288 -7.99 3.50 -0.37
N MET A 289 -7.42 3.99 0.72
CA MET A 289 -6.84 5.34 0.83
C MET A 289 -5.38 5.27 0.39
N LEU A 290 -5.02 6.04 -0.63
CA LEU A 290 -3.79 5.87 -1.39
C LEU A 290 -2.99 7.17 -1.43
N ALA A 291 -1.70 7.03 -1.19
CA ALA A 291 -0.70 8.09 -1.31
C ALA A 291 0.65 7.45 -1.69
N PRO A 292 0.72 6.80 -2.87
CA PRO A 292 1.90 6.04 -3.28
C PRO A 292 3.16 6.90 -3.32
N GLY A 293 4.28 6.28 -2.99
CA GLY A 293 5.57 6.94 -2.84
C GLY A 293 5.93 7.39 -1.41
N PRO A 294 7.11 8.02 -1.23
CA PRO A 294 7.71 8.19 0.09
C PRO A 294 7.08 9.31 0.93
N ALA A 295 6.25 10.17 0.32
CA ALA A 295 5.73 11.37 0.94
C ALA A 295 4.59 11.12 1.94
N ASN A 296 3.90 9.96 1.84
CA ASN A 296 2.62 9.72 2.53
C ASN A 296 1.62 10.87 2.27
N SER A 297 1.69 11.47 1.08
CA SER A 297 0.78 12.53 0.64
C SER A 297 0.78 12.59 -0.89
N VAL A 298 -0.37 12.87 -1.50
CA VAL A 298 -0.53 12.90 -2.95
C VAL A 298 -0.04 14.22 -3.59
N GLY A 299 0.60 14.10 -4.75
CA GLY A 299 1.07 15.21 -5.58
C GLY A 299 0.13 15.55 -6.76
N PRO A 300 0.45 16.61 -7.52
CA PRO A 300 -0.36 17.03 -8.68
C PRO A 300 -0.30 16.04 -9.85
N GLU A 301 0.74 15.21 -9.90
CA GLU A 301 0.98 14.27 -10.99
C GLU A 301 0.36 12.88 -10.74
N LEU A 302 -0.34 12.70 -9.61
CA LEU A 302 -1.14 11.52 -9.36
C LEU A 302 -2.30 11.43 -10.36
N ARG A 303 -2.47 10.24 -10.93
CA ARG A 303 -3.54 9.91 -11.86
C ARG A 303 -4.41 8.75 -11.37
N PHE A 304 -5.71 8.84 -11.62
CA PHE A 304 -6.63 7.71 -11.56
C PHE A 304 -6.63 6.99 -12.93
N LEU A 305 -6.04 5.81 -12.99
CA LEU A 305 -5.92 5.03 -14.22
C LEU A 305 -7.06 4.00 -14.27
N TYR A 306 -8.27 4.50 -14.54
CA TYR A 306 -9.49 3.69 -14.61
C TYR A 306 -9.86 3.46 -16.09
N PRO A 307 -9.83 2.21 -16.60
CA PRO A 307 -10.19 1.90 -17.97
C PRO A 307 -11.71 2.02 -18.18
N MET A 308 -12.15 3.23 -18.49
CA MET A 308 -13.54 3.57 -18.74
C MET A 308 -13.63 4.76 -19.69
N SER A 309 -14.75 4.90 -20.39
CA SER A 309 -15.01 6.03 -21.30
C SER A 309 -15.83 7.14 -20.67
N GLN A 310 -16.55 6.83 -19.59
CA GLN A 310 -17.46 7.75 -18.91
C GLN A 310 -17.44 7.53 -17.40
N ALA A 311 -17.65 8.62 -16.67
CA ALA A 311 -17.82 8.63 -15.23
C ALA A 311 -19.16 9.29 -14.87
N ARG A 312 -19.75 8.86 -13.75
CA ARG A 312 -20.91 9.49 -13.12
C ARG A 312 -20.44 10.25 -11.89
N VAL A 313 -20.81 11.52 -11.77
CA VAL A 313 -20.50 12.33 -10.58
C VAL A 313 -21.28 11.78 -9.38
N HIS A 314 -20.56 11.44 -8.31
CA HIS A 314 -21.16 11.19 -7.01
C HIS A 314 -21.35 12.51 -6.26
N SER A 315 -20.28 13.28 -6.17
CA SER A 315 -20.26 14.61 -5.56
C SER A 315 -19.13 15.41 -6.16
N THR A 316 -19.30 16.73 -6.28
CA THR A 316 -18.23 17.57 -6.80
C THR A 316 -18.34 19.01 -6.31
N GLY A 317 -17.19 19.66 -6.15
CA GLY A 317 -17.08 21.11 -6.06
C GLY A 317 -16.64 21.76 -7.37
N GLU A 318 -16.38 20.98 -8.42
CA GLU A 318 -15.96 21.49 -9.73
C GLU A 318 -17.12 22.16 -10.45
N SER A 319 -16.95 23.42 -10.86
CA SER A 319 -17.98 24.15 -11.61
C SER A 319 -18.10 23.75 -13.07
N ASP A 320 -17.07 23.09 -13.62
CA ASP A 320 -16.99 22.67 -15.03
C ASP A 320 -17.53 21.24 -15.27
N LEU A 321 -17.91 20.53 -14.20
CA LEU A 321 -18.51 19.20 -14.23
C LEU A 321 -20.03 19.30 -13.99
N PRO A 322 -20.81 18.29 -14.46
CA PRO A 322 -22.22 18.24 -14.11
C PRO A 322 -22.40 17.98 -12.60
N GLY A 323 -23.59 18.27 -12.07
CA GLY A 323 -23.95 17.96 -10.69
C GLY A 323 -24.01 16.46 -10.40
N ALA A 324 -24.39 16.11 -9.17
CA ALA A 324 -24.59 14.71 -8.77
C ALA A 324 -25.45 13.94 -9.78
N ASP A 325 -25.07 12.68 -10.03
CA ASP A 325 -25.59 11.77 -11.05
C ASP A 325 -25.36 12.17 -12.52
N GLY A 326 -24.78 13.34 -12.77
CA GLY A 326 -24.35 13.76 -14.10
C GLY A 326 -23.26 12.86 -14.66
N ILE A 327 -23.34 12.57 -15.97
CA ILE A 327 -22.36 11.74 -16.69
C ILE A 327 -21.43 12.64 -17.50
N PHE A 328 -20.12 12.36 -17.46
CA PHE A 328 -19.10 13.08 -18.22
C PHE A 328 -18.09 12.12 -18.85
N ALA A 329 -17.39 12.62 -19.87
CA ALA A 329 -16.35 11.87 -20.59
C ALA A 329 -15.09 11.67 -19.73
N TRP A 330 -14.46 10.50 -19.86
CA TRP A 330 -13.24 10.10 -19.16
C TRP A 330 -12.20 9.58 -20.16
N PRO A 331 -10.88 9.78 -19.95
CA PRO A 331 -10.20 10.52 -18.87
C PRO A 331 -10.11 12.03 -19.13
N ARG A 332 -10.68 12.51 -20.23
CA ARG A 332 -10.67 13.93 -20.61
C ARG A 332 -12.09 14.48 -20.74
N HIS A 333 -12.33 15.64 -20.15
CA HIS A 333 -13.59 16.38 -20.26
C HIS A 333 -13.31 17.83 -20.62
N GLN A 334 -13.90 18.33 -21.71
CA GLN A 334 -13.73 19.73 -22.16
C GLN A 334 -12.26 20.18 -22.27
N GLY A 335 -11.36 19.28 -22.69
CA GLY A 335 -9.92 19.56 -22.80
C GLY A 335 -9.11 19.39 -21.50
N ARG A 336 -9.76 19.21 -20.35
CA ARG A 336 -9.12 18.92 -19.05
C ARG A 336 -8.85 17.44 -18.87
N GLU A 337 -7.67 17.09 -18.36
CA GLU A 337 -7.29 15.73 -17.94
C GLU A 337 -7.85 15.43 -16.54
N VAL A 338 -9.14 15.07 -16.50
CA VAL A 338 -9.88 14.85 -15.24
C VAL A 338 -9.37 13.64 -14.46
N ASP A 339 -8.59 12.76 -15.09
CA ASP A 339 -7.86 11.68 -14.42
C ASP A 339 -6.65 12.16 -13.60
N ARG A 340 -6.11 13.35 -13.86
CA ARG A 340 -4.93 13.90 -13.18
C ARG A 340 -5.32 14.86 -12.07
N LEU A 341 -4.89 14.57 -10.83
CA LEU A 341 -5.29 15.30 -9.63
C LEU A 341 -4.92 16.79 -9.67
N GLY A 342 -3.75 17.13 -10.23
CA GLY A 342 -3.29 18.52 -10.36
C GLY A 342 -4.16 19.39 -11.26
N THR A 343 -5.12 18.82 -12.01
CA THR A 343 -6.11 19.61 -12.77
C THR A 343 -7.38 19.90 -11.98
N TRP A 344 -7.51 19.39 -10.75
CA TRP A 344 -8.69 19.58 -9.91
C TRP A 344 -8.56 20.86 -9.09
N GLN A 345 -9.63 21.63 -9.05
CA GLN A 345 -9.74 22.76 -8.13
C GLN A 345 -10.25 22.27 -6.79
N ARG A 346 -11.44 21.66 -6.80
CA ARG A 346 -12.18 21.25 -5.61
C ARG A 346 -12.40 19.74 -5.63
N TRP A 347 -13.11 19.20 -4.65
CA TRP A 347 -13.30 17.75 -4.55
C TRP A 347 -14.08 17.18 -5.73
N LEU A 348 -13.79 15.92 -6.04
CA LEU A 348 -14.55 15.12 -6.98
C LEU A 348 -14.62 13.68 -6.48
N GLY A 349 -15.84 13.21 -6.28
CA GLY A 349 -16.19 11.79 -6.16
C GLY A 349 -16.92 11.34 -7.41
N PHE A 350 -16.53 10.20 -7.97
CA PHE A 350 -17.09 9.69 -9.21
C PHE A 350 -17.16 8.17 -9.23
N PHE A 351 -18.18 7.62 -9.90
CA PHE A 351 -18.30 6.20 -10.22
C PHE A 351 -17.93 5.95 -11.68
N ALA A 352 -17.37 4.79 -11.98
CA ALA A 352 -17.31 4.29 -13.35
C ALA A 352 -18.72 4.12 -13.90
N HIS A 353 -18.98 4.60 -15.12
CA HIS A 353 -20.30 4.54 -15.72
C HIS A 353 -20.32 3.64 -16.97
N PRO A 354 -21.35 2.78 -17.14
CA PRO A 354 -22.42 2.45 -16.17
C PRO A 354 -21.94 1.63 -14.97
N GLN A 355 -20.75 1.04 -15.06
CA GLN A 355 -20.05 0.27 -14.03
C GLN A 355 -18.58 0.11 -14.48
N ALA A 356 -17.76 -0.62 -13.73
CA ALA A 356 -16.40 -0.96 -14.15
C ALA A 356 -16.35 -1.62 -15.55
N GLN A 357 -15.53 -1.09 -16.46
CA GLN A 357 -15.40 -1.56 -17.85
C GLN A 357 -14.14 -2.41 -18.07
N ALA A 358 -13.36 -2.68 -17.04
CA ALA A 358 -12.23 -3.62 -17.04
C ALA A 358 -12.11 -4.32 -15.68
N ASP A 359 -11.35 -5.40 -15.63
CA ASP A 359 -11.06 -6.17 -14.41
C ASP A 359 -9.85 -5.60 -13.63
N TRP A 360 -9.45 -4.36 -13.94
CA TRP A 360 -8.37 -3.66 -13.25
C TRP A 360 -8.66 -2.16 -13.12
N ALA A 361 -8.11 -1.56 -12.08
CA ALA A 361 -8.04 -0.12 -11.86
C ALA A 361 -6.75 0.20 -11.10
N ALA A 362 -6.24 1.42 -11.24
CA ALA A 362 -5.04 1.82 -10.52
C ALA A 362 -5.02 3.31 -10.19
N VAL A 363 -4.15 3.67 -9.25
CA VAL A 363 -3.62 5.03 -9.12
C VAL A 363 -2.12 5.00 -9.32
N TYR A 364 -1.56 6.04 -9.93
CA TYR A 364 -0.12 6.15 -10.16
C TYR A 364 0.31 7.60 -10.04
N ASP A 365 1.35 7.88 -9.24
CA ASP A 365 1.99 9.18 -9.18
C ASP A 365 3.25 9.17 -10.02
N THR A 366 3.23 9.86 -11.16
CA THR A 366 4.37 9.88 -12.08
C THR A 366 5.57 10.66 -11.54
N ALA A 367 5.39 11.52 -10.54
CA ALA A 367 6.49 12.21 -9.89
C ALA A 367 7.20 11.33 -8.86
N ALA A 368 6.46 10.47 -8.14
CA ALA A 368 7.04 9.43 -7.29
C ALA A 368 7.52 8.22 -8.10
N ASP A 369 6.96 8.02 -9.30
CA ASP A 369 7.11 6.83 -10.14
C ASP A 369 6.68 5.54 -9.41
N GLU A 370 5.60 5.65 -8.62
CA GLU A 370 5.01 4.61 -7.78
C GLU A 370 3.48 4.65 -7.85
N GLY A 371 2.82 3.52 -7.65
CA GLY A 371 1.38 3.38 -7.75
C GLY A 371 0.85 2.07 -7.18
N VAL A 372 -0.47 1.92 -7.19
CA VAL A 372 -1.16 0.72 -6.70
C VAL A 372 -2.17 0.25 -7.71
N VAL A 373 -2.14 -1.05 -8.01
CA VAL A 373 -3.10 -1.72 -8.89
C VAL A 373 -4.04 -2.58 -8.07
N ARG A 374 -5.32 -2.51 -8.43
CA ARG A 374 -6.39 -3.42 -8.00
C ARG A 374 -6.85 -4.25 -9.20
N ILE A 375 -6.82 -5.57 -9.07
CA ILE A 375 -7.40 -6.54 -10.00
C ILE A 375 -8.62 -7.18 -9.36
N PHE A 376 -9.75 -7.18 -10.04
CA PHE A 376 -11.02 -7.61 -9.47
C PHE A 376 -11.97 -8.18 -10.54
N PRO A 377 -12.85 -9.13 -10.19
CA PRO A 377 -13.83 -9.69 -11.11
C PRO A 377 -15.01 -8.72 -11.27
N ARG A 378 -15.01 -7.87 -12.32
CA ARG A 378 -16.05 -6.82 -12.50
C ARG A 378 -17.48 -7.35 -12.60
N GLN A 379 -17.66 -8.63 -12.93
CA GLN A 379 -18.98 -9.26 -12.96
C GLN A 379 -19.53 -9.53 -11.55
N ALA A 380 -18.66 -9.77 -10.57
CA ALA A 380 -19.04 -10.00 -9.18
C ALA A 380 -18.97 -8.71 -8.34
N ALA A 381 -18.00 -7.84 -8.62
CA ALA A 381 -17.80 -6.54 -7.98
C ALA A 381 -17.80 -5.42 -9.03
N PRO A 382 -18.97 -5.01 -9.57
CA PRO A 382 -19.06 -4.05 -10.67
C PRO A 382 -18.75 -2.60 -10.27
N GLY A 383 -18.79 -2.29 -8.98
CA GLY A 383 -18.54 -0.96 -8.46
C GLY A 383 -17.08 -0.56 -8.55
N LEU A 384 -16.81 0.60 -9.13
CA LEU A 384 -15.51 1.27 -9.12
C LEU A 384 -15.74 2.75 -8.90
N LYS A 385 -15.22 3.30 -7.79
CA LYS A 385 -15.35 4.71 -7.45
C LYS A 385 -13.98 5.33 -7.15
N GLY A 386 -13.80 6.57 -7.57
CA GLY A 386 -12.68 7.42 -7.16
C GLY A 386 -13.18 8.56 -6.29
N PHE A 387 -12.35 9.02 -5.36
CA PHE A 387 -12.58 10.28 -4.66
C PHE A 387 -11.25 10.98 -4.38
N GLY A 388 -11.25 12.30 -4.46
CA GLY A 388 -10.15 13.15 -4.02
C GLY A 388 -10.66 14.51 -3.54
N PHE A 389 -9.92 15.11 -2.62
CA PHE A 389 -10.29 16.34 -1.93
C PHE A 389 -10.18 17.62 -2.78
N GLY A 390 -9.63 17.51 -3.99
CA GLY A 390 -9.23 18.64 -4.84
C GLY A 390 -7.74 18.97 -4.70
N PHE A 391 -7.26 19.97 -5.44
CA PHE A 391 -5.84 20.33 -5.44
C PHE A 391 -5.59 21.81 -5.17
N SER A 392 -6.09 22.71 -6.02
CA SER A 392 -5.82 24.17 -5.88
C SER A 392 -6.74 24.89 -4.89
N ASP A 393 -7.95 24.38 -4.65
CA ASP A 393 -8.91 24.81 -3.63
C ASP A 393 -9.48 23.55 -2.93
N ALA A 394 -8.55 22.74 -2.39
CA ALA A 394 -8.88 21.46 -1.80
C ALA A 394 -9.68 21.61 -0.50
N ILE A 395 -10.50 20.61 -0.18
CA ILE A 395 -11.07 20.45 1.16
C ILE A 395 -9.92 20.51 2.19
N PRO A 396 -10.03 21.33 3.25
CA PRO A 396 -8.98 21.46 4.26
C PRO A 396 -8.61 20.13 4.92
N ALA A 397 -7.30 19.81 4.94
CA ALA A 397 -6.79 18.56 5.49
C ALA A 397 -6.91 18.48 7.02
N ASP A 398 -7.00 19.62 7.70
CA ASP A 398 -7.21 19.73 9.14
C ASP A 398 -8.57 19.16 9.60
N LEU A 399 -9.48 18.83 8.67
CA LEU A 399 -10.70 18.11 8.98
C LEU A 399 -10.48 16.64 9.33
N TYR A 400 -9.36 16.03 8.94
CA TYR A 400 -9.11 14.59 9.12
C TYR A 400 -7.68 14.24 9.52
N THR A 401 -6.71 15.14 9.39
CA THR A 401 -5.34 14.94 9.88
C THR A 401 -4.81 16.20 10.58
N ASP A 402 -3.61 16.11 11.13
CA ASP A 402 -2.91 17.19 11.83
C ASP A 402 -1.59 17.60 11.13
N ASP A 403 -1.13 16.85 10.12
CA ASP A 403 0.14 17.10 9.43
C ASP A 403 -0.03 17.67 8.00
N GLY A 404 -1.27 17.93 7.58
CA GLY A 404 -1.60 18.46 6.27
C GLY A 404 -1.46 17.46 5.11
N SER A 405 -1.19 16.19 5.39
CA SER A 405 -1.11 15.15 4.37
C SER A 405 -2.46 14.92 3.68
N ARG A 406 -2.40 14.48 2.42
CA ARG A 406 -3.56 14.26 1.56
C ARG A 406 -3.50 12.90 0.89
N TYR A 407 -4.67 12.34 0.62
CA TYR A 407 -4.80 11.05 -0.06
C TYR A 407 -5.91 11.11 -1.11
N VAL A 408 -5.93 10.09 -1.96
CA VAL A 408 -7.08 9.79 -2.81
C VAL A 408 -7.69 8.45 -2.41
N GLU A 409 -8.93 8.22 -2.80
CA GLU A 409 -9.64 6.98 -2.51
C GLU A 409 -9.96 6.22 -3.78
N MET A 410 -9.68 4.91 -3.77
CA MET A 410 -10.18 3.94 -4.75
C MET A 410 -11.10 2.95 -4.05
N HIS A 411 -12.38 2.94 -4.45
CA HIS A 411 -13.37 2.04 -3.88
C HIS A 411 -13.76 0.93 -4.86
N GLY A 412 -14.08 -0.25 -4.31
CA GLY A 412 -14.60 -1.41 -5.03
C GLY A 412 -15.89 -1.92 -4.40
N GLY A 413 -16.96 -2.08 -5.19
CA GLY A 413 -18.30 -2.34 -4.67
C GLY A 413 -19.04 -3.49 -5.32
N LEU A 414 -19.99 -4.08 -4.59
CA LEU A 414 -20.91 -5.11 -5.12
C LEU A 414 -22.06 -4.54 -5.97
N THR A 415 -22.21 -3.21 -6.01
CA THR A 415 -23.17 -2.48 -6.83
C THR A 415 -22.46 -1.44 -7.69
N PRO A 416 -23.02 -1.00 -8.83
CA PRO A 416 -22.39 0.02 -9.67
C PRO A 416 -22.16 1.37 -8.95
N THR A 417 -23.11 1.79 -8.10
CA THR A 417 -23.04 3.01 -7.29
C THR A 417 -23.53 2.76 -5.86
N PHE A 418 -23.52 3.81 -5.03
CA PHE A 418 -24.11 3.76 -3.68
C PHE A 418 -25.65 3.76 -3.66
N ALA A 419 -26.29 4.10 -4.78
CA ALA A 419 -27.75 4.23 -4.83
C ALA A 419 -28.47 2.87 -4.99
N GLU A 420 -27.83 1.87 -5.59
CA GLU A 420 -28.43 0.55 -5.74
C GLU A 420 -28.32 -0.27 -4.46
N ALA A 421 -29.41 -0.98 -4.11
CA ALA A 421 -29.41 -1.92 -3.01
C ALA A 421 -29.01 -3.33 -3.50
N LEU A 422 -28.05 -3.96 -2.83
CA LEU A 422 -27.83 -5.40 -2.91
C LEU A 422 -28.69 -6.08 -1.85
N THR A 423 -29.46 -7.10 -2.21
CA THR A 423 -30.19 -7.92 -1.25
C THR A 423 -29.57 -9.31 -1.13
N LEU A 424 -29.15 -9.68 0.07
CA LEU A 424 -28.77 -11.07 0.39
C LEU A 424 -30.01 -11.87 0.76
N ALA A 425 -30.19 -13.02 0.11
CA ALA A 425 -31.25 -13.97 0.44
C ALA A 425 -31.06 -14.54 1.87
N PRO A 426 -32.10 -15.14 2.47
CA PRO A 426 -31.96 -15.92 3.70
C PRO A 426 -30.84 -16.96 3.60
N GLY A 427 -29.91 -16.98 4.55
CA GLY A 427 -28.72 -17.86 4.54
C GLY A 427 -27.78 -17.60 3.35
N GLY A 428 -27.97 -16.51 2.62
CA GLY A 428 -27.25 -16.20 1.39
C GLY A 428 -25.90 -15.54 1.66
N MET A 429 -24.97 -15.73 0.72
CA MET A 429 -23.65 -15.11 0.77
C MET A 429 -23.21 -14.56 -0.60
N ARG A 430 -22.19 -13.71 -0.57
CA ARG A 430 -21.38 -13.29 -1.71
C ARG A 430 -19.91 -13.52 -1.37
N THR A 431 -19.17 -14.06 -2.33
CA THR A 431 -17.72 -14.18 -2.25
C THR A 431 -17.08 -13.72 -3.54
N TRP A 432 -15.92 -13.07 -3.41
CA TRP A 432 -15.09 -12.68 -4.54
C TRP A 432 -13.65 -12.53 -4.09
N ARG A 433 -12.73 -12.56 -5.06
CA ARG A 433 -11.30 -12.39 -4.82
C ARG A 433 -10.80 -11.15 -5.55
N GLU A 434 -9.97 -10.37 -4.87
CA GLU A 434 -9.18 -9.30 -5.49
C GLU A 434 -7.69 -9.56 -5.33
N THR A 435 -6.89 -9.04 -6.26
CA THR A 435 -5.43 -9.03 -6.16
C THR A 435 -4.97 -7.58 -6.14
N TRP A 436 -4.10 -7.27 -5.20
CA TRP A 436 -3.55 -5.93 -5.00
C TRP A 436 -2.02 -5.98 -5.03
N TYR A 437 -1.41 -5.00 -5.69
CA TYR A 437 0.05 -4.88 -5.75
C TYR A 437 0.50 -3.44 -6.00
N PRO A 438 1.67 -3.05 -5.46
CA PRO A 438 2.33 -1.84 -5.87
C PRO A 438 2.97 -1.99 -7.25
N VAL A 439 3.21 -0.89 -7.92
CA VAL A 439 3.89 -0.82 -9.20
C VAL A 439 4.79 0.39 -9.20
N ALA A 440 6.04 0.22 -9.63
CA ALA A 440 7.03 1.29 -9.62
C ALA A 440 7.96 1.19 -10.83
N GLY A 441 8.57 2.31 -11.20
CA GLY A 441 9.65 2.34 -12.20
C GLY A 441 9.20 2.20 -13.65
N ILE A 442 7.90 2.32 -13.94
CA ILE A 442 7.34 2.16 -15.30
C ILE A 442 6.68 3.42 -15.86
N GLY A 443 6.66 4.53 -15.11
CA GLY A 443 6.20 5.84 -15.58
C GLY A 443 4.69 6.00 -15.81
N GLY A 444 3.88 4.97 -15.55
CA GLY A 444 2.43 4.98 -15.79
C GLY A 444 1.89 3.56 -15.99
N ILE A 445 0.62 3.43 -16.41
CA ILE A 445 0.00 2.12 -16.70
C ILE A 445 -0.99 2.29 -17.86
N THR A 446 -0.81 1.49 -18.92
CA THR A 446 -1.78 1.34 -20.00
C THR A 446 -2.66 0.11 -19.82
N GLN A 447 -2.14 -0.96 -19.22
CA GLN A 447 -2.88 -2.19 -18.97
C GLN A 447 -2.30 -2.93 -17.77
N ALA A 448 -3.15 -3.63 -17.02
CA ALA A 448 -2.72 -4.41 -15.87
C ALA A 448 -3.53 -5.71 -15.73
N ASP A 449 -2.90 -6.74 -15.18
CA ASP A 449 -3.54 -8.00 -14.77
C ASP A 449 -2.93 -8.51 -13.45
N ALA A 450 -3.30 -9.71 -13.00
CA ALA A 450 -2.79 -10.28 -11.75
C ALA A 450 -1.28 -10.61 -11.76
N ARG A 451 -0.60 -10.53 -12.91
CA ARG A 451 0.84 -10.82 -13.05
C ARG A 451 1.71 -9.57 -13.12
N GLY A 452 1.11 -8.42 -13.40
CA GLY A 452 1.84 -7.18 -13.53
C GLY A 452 1.14 -6.12 -14.36
N ALA A 453 1.88 -5.06 -14.63
CA ALA A 453 1.43 -3.89 -15.36
C ALA A 453 2.33 -3.61 -16.55
N ALA A 454 1.73 -3.08 -17.62
CA ALA A 454 2.43 -2.59 -18.79
C ALA A 454 2.13 -1.10 -18.97
N HIS A 455 3.15 -0.35 -19.39
CA HIS A 455 3.04 1.03 -19.82
C HIS A 455 3.61 1.15 -21.22
N LEU A 456 2.75 1.53 -22.18
CA LEU A 456 3.14 1.79 -23.54
C LEU A 456 3.03 3.29 -23.83
N THR A 457 4.14 3.91 -24.23
CA THR A 457 4.17 5.33 -24.61
C THR A 457 4.83 5.53 -25.97
N ARG A 458 4.52 6.64 -26.64
CA ARG A 458 5.21 7.01 -27.88
C ARG A 458 6.65 7.42 -27.56
N ALA A 459 7.58 6.96 -28.38
CA ALA A 459 8.98 7.38 -28.41
C ALA A 459 9.30 8.02 -29.77
N GLU A 460 10.44 8.72 -29.89
CA GLU A 460 10.81 9.45 -31.12
C GLU A 460 10.74 8.59 -32.40
N ALA A 461 11.15 7.32 -32.32
CA ALA A 461 11.23 6.41 -33.46
C ALA A 461 10.24 5.22 -33.38
N GLY A 462 9.24 5.28 -32.49
CA GLY A 462 8.29 4.18 -32.31
C GLY A 462 7.61 4.20 -30.94
N TRP A 463 7.79 3.13 -30.19
CA TRP A 463 7.15 2.95 -28.88
C TRP A 463 8.17 2.66 -27.79
N ARG A 464 7.83 2.99 -26.54
CA ARG A 464 8.52 2.53 -25.34
C ARG A 464 7.56 1.64 -24.55
N LEU A 465 7.94 0.38 -24.35
CA LEU A 465 7.20 -0.59 -23.55
C LEU A 465 7.94 -0.83 -22.24
N GLN A 466 7.28 -0.48 -21.14
CA GLN A 466 7.76 -0.76 -19.80
C GLN A 466 6.87 -1.83 -19.16
N LEU A 467 7.46 -2.84 -18.53
CA LEU A 467 6.75 -3.94 -17.88
C LEU A 467 7.17 -4.07 -16.42
N PHE A 468 6.21 -4.05 -15.52
CA PHE A 468 6.38 -4.42 -14.12
C PHE A 468 5.77 -5.80 -13.90
N SER A 469 6.50 -6.72 -13.27
CA SER A 469 5.96 -8.02 -12.88
C SER A 469 5.90 -8.14 -11.36
N VAL A 470 4.83 -8.77 -10.85
CA VAL A 470 4.71 -9.04 -9.41
C VAL A 470 5.60 -10.19 -8.94
N THR A 471 6.21 -10.96 -9.83
CA THR A 471 7.14 -12.06 -9.48
C THR A 471 8.45 -11.93 -10.24
N SER A 472 9.48 -12.65 -9.80
CA SER A 472 10.71 -12.80 -10.59
C SER A 472 10.41 -13.62 -11.86
N LEU A 473 10.60 -13.04 -13.04
CA LEU A 473 10.37 -13.71 -14.33
C LEU A 473 11.64 -13.67 -15.19
N SER A 474 11.91 -14.79 -15.87
CA SER A 474 12.97 -14.88 -16.89
C SER A 474 12.51 -15.79 -18.00
N GLY A 475 12.63 -15.33 -19.24
CA GLY A 475 12.00 -16.00 -20.37
C GLY A 475 12.22 -15.30 -21.69
N GLU A 476 11.57 -15.81 -22.73
CA GLU A 476 11.55 -15.17 -24.05
C GLU A 476 10.34 -14.23 -24.15
N LEU A 477 10.60 -12.95 -24.40
CA LEU A 477 9.59 -11.96 -24.71
C LEU A 477 9.46 -11.83 -26.22
N GLN A 478 8.24 -11.96 -26.72
CA GLN A 478 7.85 -11.60 -28.08
C GLN A 478 6.90 -10.40 -28.01
N VAL A 479 7.18 -9.35 -28.79
CA VAL A 479 6.29 -8.21 -29.01
C VAL A 479 5.87 -8.18 -30.48
N SER A 480 4.59 -8.01 -30.73
CA SER A 480 4.00 -8.04 -32.07
C SER A 480 3.04 -6.87 -32.27
N GLY A 481 2.99 -6.34 -33.48
CA GLY A 481 1.95 -5.43 -33.96
C GLY A 481 1.13 -6.07 -35.09
N PRO A 482 0.24 -5.33 -35.75
CA PRO A 482 -0.60 -5.88 -36.82
C PRO A 482 0.18 -6.46 -38.02
N ALA A 483 1.37 -5.91 -38.29
CA ALA A 483 2.24 -6.35 -39.39
C ALA A 483 3.11 -7.58 -39.05
N GLY A 484 3.07 -8.07 -37.81
CA GLY A 484 3.87 -9.22 -37.35
C GLY A 484 4.74 -8.92 -36.13
N GLU A 485 5.77 -9.74 -35.94
CA GLU A 485 6.73 -9.63 -34.84
C GLU A 485 7.58 -8.35 -34.99
N LEU A 486 7.66 -7.58 -33.91
CA LEU A 486 8.49 -6.37 -33.81
C LEU A 486 9.80 -6.64 -33.06
N LEU A 487 9.75 -7.53 -32.06
CA LEU A 487 10.87 -7.88 -31.22
C LEU A 487 10.70 -9.29 -30.67
N ARG A 488 11.80 -10.06 -30.62
CA ARG A 488 11.91 -11.28 -29.83
C ARG A 488 13.25 -11.28 -29.09
N ARG A 489 13.23 -11.42 -27.76
CA ARG A 489 14.45 -11.40 -26.95
C ARG A 489 14.27 -12.14 -25.64
N SER A 490 15.33 -12.76 -25.14
CA SER A 490 15.39 -13.19 -23.74
C SER A 490 15.45 -11.98 -22.80
N VAL A 491 14.59 -11.98 -21.78
CA VAL A 491 14.50 -10.92 -20.77
C VAL A 491 14.47 -11.53 -19.37
N SER A 492 14.84 -10.71 -18.40
CA SER A 492 14.70 -10.99 -16.97
C SER A 492 14.20 -9.72 -16.30
N LEU A 493 13.16 -9.85 -15.47
CA LEU A 493 12.55 -8.74 -14.73
C LEU A 493 12.02 -9.27 -13.40
N ASP A 494 11.96 -8.41 -12.41
CA ASP A 494 11.39 -8.69 -11.09
C ASP A 494 10.77 -7.39 -10.53
N PRO A 495 10.06 -7.44 -9.39
CA PRO A 495 9.44 -6.24 -8.83
C PRO A 495 10.40 -5.07 -8.58
N ALA A 496 11.69 -5.31 -8.29
CA ALA A 496 12.68 -4.24 -8.12
C ALA A 496 13.32 -3.77 -9.44
N ARG A 497 13.18 -4.56 -10.51
CA ARG A 497 13.83 -4.34 -11.81
C ARG A 497 12.80 -4.52 -12.92
N PRO A 498 11.92 -3.52 -13.14
CA PRO A 498 11.01 -3.54 -14.26
C PRO A 498 11.78 -3.52 -15.59
N LEU A 499 11.15 -4.03 -16.63
CA LEU A 499 11.69 -4.03 -17.99
C LEU A 499 11.37 -2.70 -18.68
N ASP A 500 12.28 -2.21 -19.50
CA ASP A 500 12.11 -1.03 -20.34
C ASP A 500 12.71 -1.28 -21.72
N LEU A 501 11.89 -1.18 -22.77
CA LEU A 501 12.26 -1.50 -24.14
C LEU A 501 11.79 -0.42 -25.10
N LEU A 502 12.69 0.02 -25.98
CA LEU A 502 12.33 0.73 -27.19
C LEU A 502 11.94 -0.28 -28.28
N LEU A 503 10.82 0.00 -28.93
CA LEU A 503 10.23 -0.80 -29.98
C LEU A 503 10.11 0.02 -31.26
N PRO A 504 10.25 -0.61 -32.45
CA PRO A 504 9.95 0.04 -33.72
C PRO A 504 8.53 0.61 -33.76
N ALA A 505 8.30 1.59 -34.63
CA ALA A 505 6.96 2.08 -34.93
C ALA A 505 6.04 0.96 -35.43
N SER A 506 4.75 1.08 -35.12
CA SER A 506 3.71 0.15 -35.57
C SER A 506 2.40 0.91 -35.80
N GLU A 507 1.65 0.56 -36.85
CA GLU A 507 0.42 1.24 -37.26
C GLU A 507 -0.85 0.73 -36.54
N GLY A 508 -0.71 0.15 -35.35
CA GLY A 508 -1.87 -0.31 -34.56
C GLY A 508 -1.48 -0.87 -33.20
N PRO A 509 -2.44 -1.46 -32.48
CA PRO A 509 -2.22 -1.93 -31.12
C PRO A 509 -1.17 -3.03 -31.08
N LEU A 510 -0.34 -2.98 -30.05
CA LEU A 510 0.68 -3.96 -29.76
C LEU A 510 0.12 -5.08 -28.87
N SER A 511 0.82 -6.20 -28.92
CA SER A 511 0.66 -7.31 -27.99
C SER A 511 2.04 -7.80 -27.57
N PHE A 512 2.16 -8.29 -26.34
CA PHE A 512 3.34 -9.05 -25.94
C PHE A 512 2.96 -10.42 -25.38
N GLU A 513 3.89 -11.35 -25.51
CA GLU A 513 3.88 -12.64 -24.83
C GLU A 513 5.28 -12.86 -24.21
N LEU A 514 5.33 -12.98 -22.89
CA LEU A 514 6.51 -13.43 -22.16
C LEU A 514 6.32 -14.91 -21.79
N ARG A 515 7.17 -15.77 -22.34
CA ARG A 515 7.21 -17.21 -22.03
C ARG A 515 8.33 -17.48 -21.02
N PRO A 516 8.01 -17.62 -19.71
CA PRO A 516 9.02 -17.96 -18.72
C PRO A 516 9.55 -19.38 -18.94
N ALA A 517 10.73 -19.68 -18.40
CA ALA A 517 11.30 -21.03 -18.45
C ALA A 517 10.42 -22.09 -17.76
N SER A 518 9.65 -21.68 -16.75
CA SER A 518 8.67 -22.51 -16.06
C SER A 518 7.39 -21.72 -15.81
N GLY A 519 6.26 -22.43 -15.83
CA GLY A 519 4.95 -21.82 -15.61
C GLY A 519 4.31 -21.24 -16.88
N PRO A 520 3.09 -20.70 -16.73
CA PRO A 520 2.30 -20.21 -17.86
C PRO A 520 2.87 -18.90 -18.43
N ALA A 521 2.68 -18.66 -19.73
CA ALA A 521 3.03 -17.39 -20.37
C ALA A 521 2.23 -16.21 -19.80
N TRP A 522 2.84 -15.03 -19.77
CA TRP A 522 2.18 -13.75 -19.49
C TRP A 522 1.92 -13.02 -20.81
N ARG A 523 0.68 -12.61 -21.06
CA ARG A 523 0.26 -12.03 -22.33
C ARG A 523 -0.63 -10.82 -22.09
N MET A 524 -0.37 -9.75 -22.83
CA MET A 524 -1.27 -8.61 -22.95
C MET A 524 -1.46 -8.28 -24.42
N THR A 525 -2.67 -7.90 -24.79
CA THR A 525 -3.06 -7.56 -26.15
C THR A 525 -3.84 -6.26 -26.17
N GLY A 526 -3.83 -5.56 -27.31
CA GLY A 526 -4.57 -4.31 -27.45
C GLY A 526 -3.88 -3.11 -26.79
N LEU A 527 -2.57 -3.16 -26.55
CA LEU A 527 -1.80 -2.05 -26.01
C LEU A 527 -1.67 -0.96 -27.08
N GLY A 528 -2.29 0.21 -26.90
CA GLY A 528 -2.21 1.27 -27.91
C GLY A 528 -2.99 2.52 -27.56
#